data_AF-C5CI20-F1
#
_entry.id   AF-C5CI20-F1
#
_cell.length_a   1.000
_cell.length_b   1.000
_cell.length_c   1.000
_cell.angle_alpha   90.00
_cell.angle_beta   90.00
_cell.angle_gamma   90.00
#
_symmetry.space_group_name_H-M   'P 1'
#
loop_
_entity.id
_entity.type
_entity.pdbx_description
1 polymer ?
#
loop_
_entity_poly.entity_id
_entity_poly.type
_entity_poly.pdbx_seq_one_letter_code
_entity_poly.pdbx_strand_id
1 'polypeptide(L)'
;MWIIILLFGITLVVALLVKGYQEPDEETDLADLGTFDITFSPHALKRIKEREINPEEIIKLLKDKDSHAEIEAGGRIKVTNGDLTVIITKNGSSLYVLTVFWEETK
;
A
#
# COMPACT_ATOMS: atom_id res chain seq x y z
N MET A 1 -24.20 -26.03 30.85
CA MET A 1 -24.11 -26.64 29.50
C MET A 1 -24.27 -25.63 28.35
N TRP A 2 -24.94 -24.48 28.54
CA TRP A 2 -25.12 -23.44 27.50
C TRP A 2 -23.86 -22.60 27.21
N ILE A 3 -22.99 -22.40 28.22
CA ILE A 3 -21.76 -21.61 28.09
C ILE A 3 -20.74 -22.24 27.13
N ILE A 4 -20.69 -23.57 27.06
CA ILE A 4 -19.75 -24.30 26.18
C ILE A 4 -20.16 -24.15 24.71
N ILE A 5 -21.47 -24.14 24.42
CA ILE A 5 -22.01 -23.96 23.06
C ILE A 5 -21.72 -22.55 22.55
N LEU A 6 -21.80 -21.55 23.44
CA LEU A 6 -21.55 -20.15 23.11
C LEU A 6 -20.06 -19.90 22.80
N LEU A 7 -19.15 -20.53 23.56
CA LEU A 7 -17.71 -20.48 23.27
C LEU A 7 -17.35 -21.16 21.95
N PHE A 8 -17.95 -22.32 21.66
CA PHE A 8 -17.70 -23.02 20.40
C PHE A 8 -18.21 -22.21 19.19
N GLY A 9 -19.37 -21.57 19.32
CA GLY A 9 -19.93 -20.67 18.32
C GLY A 9 -19.02 -19.47 18.03
N ILE A 10 -18.47 -18.83 19.07
CA ILE A 10 -17.54 -17.70 18.90
C ILE A 10 -16.26 -18.16 18.21
N THR A 11 -15.66 -19.30 18.61
CA THR A 11 -14.44 -19.81 17.95
C THR A 11 -14.68 -20.16 16.48
N LEU A 12 -15.87 -20.64 16.14
CA LEU A 12 -16.22 -21.03 14.77
C LEU A 12 -16.49 -19.79 13.90
N VAL A 13 -17.09 -18.74 14.46
CA VAL A 13 -17.27 -17.43 13.77
C VAL A 13 -15.93 -16.72 13.57
N VAL A 14 -15.04 -16.74 14.56
CA VAL A 14 -13.67 -16.20 14.40
C VAL A 14 -12.89 -17.01 13.36
N ALA A 15 -12.98 -18.34 13.38
CA ALA A 15 -12.34 -19.17 12.37
C ALA A 15 -12.91 -18.92 10.96
N LEU A 16 -14.22 -18.73 10.80
CA LEU A 16 -14.83 -18.39 9.50
C LEU A 16 -14.48 -16.97 9.04
N LEU A 17 -14.35 -16.01 9.96
CA LEU A 17 -13.84 -14.67 9.64
C LEU A 17 -12.37 -14.71 9.22
N VAL A 18 -11.53 -15.48 9.93
CA VAL A 18 -10.10 -15.66 9.59
C VAL A 18 -9.96 -16.39 8.25
N LYS A 19 -10.70 -17.47 8.00
CA LYS A 19 -10.64 -18.23 6.74
C LYS A 19 -11.26 -17.51 5.53
N GLY A 20 -12.16 -16.56 5.79
CA GLY A 20 -12.67 -15.64 4.76
C GLY A 20 -11.70 -14.50 4.45
N TYR A 21 -10.72 -14.25 5.33
CA TYR A 21 -9.73 -13.17 5.19
C TYR A 21 -8.31 -13.65 4.90
N GLN A 22 -8.02 -14.94 5.04
CA GLN A 22 -6.69 -15.51 4.85
C GLN A 22 -6.79 -16.83 4.10
N GLU A 23 -6.16 -16.87 2.92
CA GLU A 23 -5.00 -17.72 2.59
C GLU A 23 -4.58 -17.51 1.11
N PRO A 24 -3.31 -17.75 0.72
CA PRO A 24 -2.27 -18.45 1.45
C PRO A 24 -1.02 -17.61 1.77
N ASP A 25 -0.39 -17.97 2.89
CA ASP A 25 1.05 -18.20 3.08
C ASP A 25 2.03 -17.22 2.42
N GLU A 26 2.66 -16.38 3.24
CA GLU A 26 4.11 -16.45 3.48
C GLU A 26 4.51 -15.41 4.53
N GLU A 27 4.96 -15.92 5.67
CA GLU A 27 5.81 -15.20 6.60
C GLU A 27 7.14 -14.91 5.88
N THR A 28 7.62 -13.66 5.91
CA THR A 28 8.98 -13.23 5.49
C THR A 28 9.17 -13.18 3.97
N ASP A 29 9.19 -12.01 3.33
CA ASP A 29 10.40 -11.19 3.35
C ASP A 29 10.10 -9.70 3.09
N LEU A 30 10.41 -8.85 4.07
CA LEU A 30 10.56 -7.39 3.90
C LEU A 30 11.79 -7.03 3.04
N ALA A 31 12.30 -7.99 2.25
CA ALA A 31 13.39 -7.87 1.29
C ALA A 31 12.90 -7.68 -0.15
N ASP A 32 11.61 -7.87 -0.44
CA ASP A 32 11.11 -7.99 -1.82
C ASP A 32 10.50 -6.70 -2.41
N LEU A 33 10.91 -5.53 -1.91
CA LEU A 33 10.71 -4.24 -2.63
C LEU A 33 11.53 -4.16 -3.94
N GLY A 34 12.27 -5.23 -4.29
CA GLY A 34 12.89 -5.43 -5.60
C GLY A 34 11.94 -5.92 -6.69
N THR A 35 10.75 -6.42 -6.34
CA THR A 35 9.96 -7.32 -7.20
C THR A 35 8.60 -6.76 -7.62
N PHE A 36 8.19 -5.62 -7.06
CA PHE A 36 6.98 -4.95 -7.50
C PHE A 36 7.26 -4.09 -8.74
N ASP A 37 6.62 -4.43 -9.86
CA ASP A 37 6.62 -3.58 -11.04
C ASP A 37 5.90 -2.26 -10.70
N ILE A 38 6.61 -1.14 -10.85
CA ILE A 38 6.06 0.19 -10.64
C ILE A 38 5.49 0.68 -11.97
N THR A 39 4.19 0.90 -12.01
CA THR A 39 3.49 1.40 -13.20
C THR A 39 2.89 2.77 -12.91
N PHE A 40 3.01 3.69 -13.85
CA PHE A 40 2.47 5.03 -13.72
C PHE A 40 1.17 5.17 -14.48
N SER A 41 0.16 5.77 -13.84
CA SER A 41 -1.04 6.20 -14.55
C SER A 41 -0.72 7.34 -15.53
N PRO A 42 -1.54 7.54 -16.59
CA PRO A 42 -1.40 8.68 -17.48
C PRO A 42 -1.45 10.03 -16.73
N HIS A 43 -2.23 10.08 -15.63
CA HIS A 43 -2.31 11.26 -14.77
C HIS A 43 -0.98 11.52 -14.04
N ALA A 44 -0.38 10.48 -13.46
CA ALA A 44 0.91 10.58 -12.79
C ALA A 44 2.03 11.00 -13.76
N LEU A 45 2.08 10.43 -14.96
CA LEU A 45 3.06 10.82 -16.00
C LEU A 45 2.93 12.30 -16.39
N LYS A 46 1.70 12.79 -16.51
CA LYS A 46 1.44 14.21 -16.75
C LYS A 46 1.97 15.07 -15.60
N ARG A 47 1.74 14.69 -14.33
CA ARG A 47 2.25 15.41 -13.16
C ARG A 47 3.78 15.42 -13.07
N ILE A 48 4.41 14.28 -13.32
CA ILE A 48 5.88 14.14 -13.38
C ILE A 48 6.45 15.16 -14.35
N LYS A 49 5.88 15.23 -15.56
CA LYS A 49 6.33 16.16 -16.59
C LYS A 49 6.04 17.63 -16.23
N GLU A 50 4.85 17.93 -15.73
CA GLU A 50 4.44 19.31 -15.40
C GLU A 50 5.21 19.91 -14.22
N ARG A 51 5.66 19.07 -13.30
CA ARG A 51 6.31 19.47 -12.04
C ARG A 51 7.81 19.17 -12.01
N GLU A 52 8.34 18.70 -13.14
CA GLU A 52 9.75 18.33 -13.31
C GLU A 52 10.25 17.37 -12.20
N ILE A 53 9.38 16.45 -11.77
CA ILE A 53 9.71 15.45 -10.75
C ILE A 53 10.53 14.35 -11.41
N ASN A 54 11.63 13.96 -10.78
CA ASN A 54 12.46 12.88 -11.29
C ASN A 54 11.82 11.51 -10.98
N PRO A 55 11.53 10.64 -11.97
CA PRO A 55 10.94 9.31 -11.73
C PRO A 55 11.72 8.47 -10.72
N GLU A 56 13.05 8.60 -10.71
CA GLU A 56 13.95 7.91 -9.80
C GLU A 56 13.72 8.31 -8.34
N GLU A 57 13.33 9.56 -8.07
CA GLU A 57 12.99 10.02 -6.71
C GLU A 57 11.70 9.39 -6.20
N ILE A 58 10.73 9.18 -7.09
CA ILE A 58 9.49 8.47 -6.76
C ILE A 58 9.80 7.00 -6.42
N ILE A 59 10.63 6.34 -7.22
CA ILE A 59 11.05 4.96 -6.95
C ILE A 59 11.82 4.88 -5.64
N LYS A 60 12.72 5.84 -5.39
CA LYS A 60 13.48 5.92 -4.14
C LYS A 60 12.54 6.06 -2.95
N LEU A 61 11.58 6.98 -3.02
CA LEU A 61 10.57 7.19 -1.97
C LEU A 61 9.78 5.91 -1.68
N LEU A 62 9.34 5.20 -2.72
CA LEU A 62 8.57 3.96 -2.57
C LEU A 62 9.39 2.79 -2.00
N LYS A 63 10.72 2.84 -2.11
CA LYS A 63 11.65 1.84 -1.57
C LYS A 63 12.23 2.24 -0.22
N ASP A 64 12.05 3.49 0.19
CA ASP A 64 12.62 4.03 1.41
C ASP A 64 11.83 3.53 2.63
N LYS A 65 12.55 2.90 3.57
CA LYS A 65 11.97 2.38 4.81
C LYS A 65 11.65 3.49 5.81
N ASP A 66 12.26 4.66 5.65
CA ASP A 66 12.02 5.84 6.49
C ASP A 66 10.89 6.72 5.94
N SER A 67 10.32 6.37 4.78
CA SER A 67 9.15 7.05 4.23
C SER A 67 7.89 6.79 5.08
N HIS A 68 7.03 7.80 5.17
CA HIS A 68 5.75 7.67 5.86
C HIS A 68 4.67 7.19 4.90
N ALA A 69 4.04 6.07 5.21
CA ALA A 69 2.93 5.51 4.44
C ALA A 69 1.62 5.51 5.26
N GLU A 70 0.56 6.06 4.68
CA GLU A 70 -0.77 6.13 5.28
C GLU A 70 -1.80 5.53 4.31
N ILE A 71 -2.73 4.72 4.82
CA ILE A 71 -3.83 4.16 4.02
C ILE A 71 -5.00 5.16 4.03
N GLU A 72 -5.37 5.65 2.85
CA GLU A 72 -6.52 6.52 2.66
C GLU A 72 -7.82 5.74 2.44
N ALA A 73 -8.96 6.43 2.59
CA ALA A 73 -10.27 5.88 2.29
C ALA A 73 -10.34 5.33 0.86
N GLY A 74 -10.77 4.07 0.71
CA GLY A 74 -10.82 3.39 -0.59
C GLY A 74 -9.57 2.58 -0.93
N GLY A 75 -8.68 2.32 0.04
CA GLY A 75 -7.56 1.38 -0.12
C GLY A 75 -6.37 1.94 -0.91
N ARG A 76 -6.32 3.26 -1.10
CA ARG A 76 -5.15 3.95 -1.63
C ARG A 76 -4.12 4.13 -0.53
N ILE A 77 -2.86 4.18 -0.92
CA ILE A 77 -1.74 4.38 0.00
C ILE A 77 -1.06 5.68 -0.40
N LYS A 78 -0.98 6.61 0.53
CA LYS A 78 -0.20 7.84 0.40
C LYS A 78 1.16 7.61 1.03
N VAL A 79 2.22 7.77 0.24
CA VAL A 79 3.61 7.66 0.69
C VAL A 79 4.26 9.04 0.58
N THR A 80 4.90 9.50 1.65
CA THR A 80 5.54 10.83 1.70
C THR A 80 6.84 10.81 2.49
N ASN A 81 7.80 11.64 2.09
CA ASN A 81 9.01 11.94 2.87
C ASN A 81 9.00 13.39 3.41
N GLY A 82 7.87 14.09 3.33
CA GLY A 82 7.74 15.50 3.74
C GLY A 82 8.00 16.50 2.61
N ASP A 83 8.75 16.12 1.58
CA ASP A 83 8.99 16.96 0.39
C ASP A 83 8.17 16.49 -0.81
N LEU A 84 8.14 15.18 -1.05
CA LEU A 84 7.45 14.53 -2.16
C LEU A 84 6.39 13.58 -1.61
N THR A 85 5.20 13.64 -2.21
CA THR A 85 4.09 12.73 -1.91
C THR A 85 3.64 12.00 -3.16
N VAL A 86 3.43 10.69 -2.99
CA VAL A 86 3.04 9.75 -4.04
C VAL A 86 1.82 8.99 -3.56
N ILE A 87 0.75 8.97 -4.37
CA ILE A 87 -0.43 8.15 -4.08
C ILE A 87 -0.38 6.92 -4.97
N ILE A 88 -0.42 5.75 -4.35
CA ILE A 88 -0.38 4.46 -5.01
C ILE A 88 -1.62 3.62 -4.68
N THR A 89 -1.88 2.64 -5.52
CA THR A 89 -2.77 1.52 -5.22
C THR A 89 -2.07 0.23 -5.59
N LYS A 90 -2.32 -0.83 -4.83
CA LYS A 90 -1.89 -2.17 -5.23
C LYS A 90 -2.75 -2.64 -6.41
N ASN A 91 -2.12 -3.18 -7.45
CA ASN A 91 -2.79 -3.85 -8.56
C ASN A 91 -2.09 -5.18 -8.84
N GLY A 92 -2.60 -6.28 -8.25
CA GLY A 92 -1.93 -7.58 -8.32
C GLY A 92 -0.53 -7.53 -7.70
N SER A 93 0.48 -7.85 -8.51
CA SER A 93 1.92 -7.81 -8.18
C SER A 93 2.59 -6.46 -8.49
N SER A 94 1.83 -5.44 -8.89
CA SER A 94 2.36 -4.14 -9.28
C SER A 94 1.89 -3.03 -8.36
N LEU A 95 2.75 -2.04 -8.16
CA LEU A 95 2.39 -0.78 -7.53
C LEU A 95 1.96 0.20 -8.62
N TYR A 96 0.69 0.61 -8.59
CA TYR A 96 0.15 1.54 -9.56
C TYR A 96 0.12 2.97 -9.00
N VAL A 97 0.98 3.82 -9.54
CA VAL A 97 1.11 5.23 -9.14
C VAL A 97 -0.01 6.05 -9.77
N LEU A 98 -0.92 6.54 -8.93
CA LEU A 98 -2.09 7.32 -9.34
C LEU A 98 -1.74 8.81 -9.54
N THR A 99 -0.96 9.39 -8.64
CA THR A 99 -0.52 10.78 -8.75
C THR A 99 0.74 11.03 -7.92
N VAL A 100 1.44 12.13 -8.25
CA VAL A 100 2.64 12.59 -7.56
C VAL A 100 2.60 14.11 -7.42
N PHE A 101 3.10 14.63 -6.31
CA PHE A 101 3.20 16.06 -6.06
C PHE A 101 4.26 16.40 -5.03
N TRP A 102 4.92 17.54 -5.22
CA TRP A 102 5.66 18.22 -4.15
C TRP A 102 4.68 18.69 -3.07
N GLU A 103 5.03 18.49 -1.82
CA GLU A 103 4.38 19.14 -0.69
C GLU A 103 4.63 20.65 -0.79
N GLU A 104 3.57 21.44 -0.68
CA GLU A 104 3.74 22.87 -0.56
C GLU A 104 4.27 23.13 0.85
N THR A 105 5.56 23.49 0.95
CA THR A 105 6.17 23.96 2.20
C THR A 105 5.22 24.93 2.88
N LYS A 106 4.71 24.58 4.06
CA LYS A 106 3.83 25.43 4.87
C LYS A 106 4.57 26.65 5.42
#